data_AF-A0A662PWF5-F1
#
_entry.id   AF-A0A662PWF5-F1
#
_cell.length_a   1.000
_cell.length_b   1.000
_cell.length_c   1.000
_cell.angle_alpha   90.00
_cell.angle_beta   90.00
_cell.angle_gamma   90.00
#
_symmetry.space_group_name_H-M   'P 1'
#
loop_
_entity.id
_entity.type
_entity.pdbx_description
1 polymer ?
#
loop_
_entity_poly.entity_id
_entity_poly.type
_entity_poly.pdbx_seq_one_letter_code
_entity_poly.pdbx_strand_id
1 'polypeptide(L)'
;MSELPKYVGMYRGRDWITTIEWTREELDQILDAAMDLKRKFRKVEHPYLKGKTLFLIFYNRSLRTRNSFEAGMTQLGGHAHFLDPHDAIYTPALPGDEIAYTTERIADVARVLSRYGDGIAIRIYGKHAKWIYGR
;
A
#
# COMPACT_ATOMS: atom_id res chain seq x y z
N MET A 1 28.53 -4.34 6.69
CA MET A 1 27.10 -4.21 6.33
C MET A 1 26.56 -5.61 6.23
N SER A 2 25.53 -5.97 7.01
CA SER A 2 24.90 -7.29 6.83
C SER A 2 24.30 -7.37 5.43
N GLU A 3 24.50 -8.49 4.75
CA GLU A 3 23.89 -8.76 3.46
C GLU A 3 22.36 -8.71 3.60
N LEU A 4 21.68 -8.04 2.67
CA LEU A 4 20.22 -7.97 2.69
C LEU A 4 19.65 -9.37 2.44
N PRO A 5 18.56 -9.76 3.14
CA PRO A 5 17.86 -10.99 2.81
C PRO A 5 17.43 -11.00 1.34
N LYS A 6 17.47 -12.16 0.68
CA LYS A 6 17.16 -12.32 -0.75
C LYS A 6 15.79 -11.78 -1.15
N TYR A 7 14.81 -11.79 -0.24
CA TYR A 7 13.46 -11.29 -0.50
C TYR A 7 13.36 -9.76 -0.58
N VAL A 8 14.37 -9.01 -0.10
CA VAL A 8 14.35 -7.55 -0.14
C VAL A 8 14.59 -7.09 -1.58
N GLY A 9 13.54 -6.52 -2.20
CA GLY A 9 13.60 -6.01 -3.58
C GLY A 9 13.34 -7.06 -4.67
N MET A 10 13.08 -8.32 -4.29
CA MET A 10 12.82 -9.43 -5.21
C MET A 10 11.69 -9.14 -6.21
N TYR A 11 10.63 -8.45 -5.76
CA TYR A 11 9.46 -8.09 -6.58
C TYR A 11 9.32 -6.59 -6.80
N ARG A 12 10.44 -5.87 -6.89
CA ARG A 12 10.43 -4.42 -7.05
C ARG A 12 9.65 -4.01 -8.31
N GLY A 13 8.68 -3.12 -8.13
CA GLY A 13 7.87 -2.57 -9.23
C GLY A 13 6.69 -3.44 -9.64
N ARG A 14 6.44 -4.57 -8.97
CA ARG A 14 5.25 -5.39 -9.18
C ARG A 14 4.16 -5.01 -8.17
N ASP A 15 2.93 -4.89 -8.67
CA ASP A 15 1.77 -4.59 -7.84
C ASP A 15 1.22 -5.85 -7.15
N TRP A 16 0.66 -5.66 -5.95
CA TRP A 16 -0.05 -6.71 -5.19
C TRP A 16 -1.55 -6.42 -5.20
N ILE A 17 -2.23 -6.87 -6.27
CA ILE A 17 -3.68 -6.63 -6.46
C ILE A 17 -4.50 -7.88 -6.14
N THR A 18 -4.13 -9.02 -6.71
CA THR A 18 -4.79 -10.32 -6.51
C THR A 18 -3.77 -11.44 -6.46
N THR A 19 -4.02 -12.48 -5.67
CA THR A 19 -3.16 -13.66 -5.61
C THR A 19 -3.24 -14.53 -6.87
N ILE A 20 -4.26 -14.33 -7.71
CA ILE A 20 -4.46 -15.08 -8.97
C ILE A 20 -3.34 -14.79 -9.97
N GLU A 21 -2.72 -13.61 -9.89
CA GLU A 21 -1.63 -13.18 -10.77
C GLU A 21 -0.25 -13.68 -10.34
N TRP A 22 -0.18 -14.50 -9.29
CA TRP A 22 1.07 -14.96 -8.68
C TRP A 22 1.18 -16.47 -8.78
N THR A 23 2.38 -16.98 -9.09
CA THR A 23 2.60 -18.42 -9.07
C THR A 23 2.67 -18.93 -7.63
N ARG A 24 2.46 -20.24 -7.45
CA ARG A 24 2.57 -20.87 -6.13
C ARG A 24 3.96 -20.64 -5.52
N GLU A 25 5.00 -20.74 -6.31
CA GLU A 25 6.39 -20.55 -5.89
C GLU A 25 6.64 -19.11 -5.43
N GLU A 26 6.05 -18.13 -6.12
CA GLU A 26 6.18 -16.72 -5.73
C GLU A 26 5.45 -16.44 -4.41
N LEU A 27 4.27 -17.03 -4.23
CA LEU A 27 3.51 -16.95 -2.97
C LEU A 27 4.27 -17.60 -1.82
N ASP A 28 4.87 -18.77 -2.04
CA ASP A 28 5.71 -19.45 -1.04
C ASP A 28 6.89 -18.56 -0.62
N GLN A 29 7.54 -17.85 -1.55
CA GLN A 29 8.63 -16.90 -1.23
C GLN A 29 8.16 -15.70 -0.40
N ILE A 30 6.94 -15.19 -0.64
CA ILE A 30 6.36 -14.11 0.17
C ILE A 30 6.06 -14.60 1.60
N LEU A 31 5.54 -15.83 1.73
CA LEU A 31 5.29 -16.45 3.02
C LEU A 31 6.59 -16.71 3.80
N ASP A 32 7.66 -17.14 3.12
CA ASP A 32 8.98 -17.31 3.72
C ASP A 32 9.54 -15.98 4.24
N ALA A 33 9.40 -14.90 3.46
CA ALA A 33 9.78 -13.56 3.89
C ALA A 33 8.99 -13.11 5.14
N ALA A 34 7.67 -13.35 5.15
CA ALA A 34 6.82 -13.04 6.30
C ALA A 34 7.23 -13.83 7.56
N MET A 35 7.57 -15.11 7.40
CA MET A 35 8.02 -15.98 8.50
C MET A 35 9.38 -15.53 9.07
N ASP A 36 10.32 -15.13 8.22
CA ASP A 36 11.61 -14.60 8.66
C ASP A 36 11.45 -13.26 9.41
N LEU A 37 10.67 -12.32 8.86
CA LEU A 37 10.36 -11.05 9.53
C LEU A 37 9.68 -11.26 10.89
N LYS A 38 8.74 -12.21 10.97
CA LYS A 38 8.10 -12.59 12.25
C LYS A 38 9.11 -13.13 13.27
N ARG A 39 10.12 -13.89 12.85
CA ARG A 39 11.18 -14.41 13.75
C ARG A 39 12.10 -13.30 14.24
N LYS A 40 12.36 -12.29 13.40
CA LYS A 40 13.22 -11.12 13.69
C LYS A 40 12.53 -10.06 14.55
N PHE A 41 11.20 -9.98 14.51
CA PHE A 41 10.42 -8.99 15.24
C PHE A 41 10.83 -8.91 16.72
N ARG A 42 11.19 -7.70 17.17
CA ARG A 42 11.68 -7.36 18.52
C ARG A 42 13.00 -8.02 18.95
N LYS A 43 13.67 -8.78 18.07
CA LYS A 43 14.96 -9.42 18.37
C LYS A 43 16.13 -8.71 17.72
N VAL A 44 15.95 -8.28 16.47
CA VAL A 44 16.98 -7.60 15.68
C VAL A 44 16.36 -6.47 14.89
N GLU A 45 17.09 -5.38 14.70
CA GLU A 45 16.67 -4.30 13.81
C GLU A 45 16.77 -4.77 12.35
N HIS A 46 15.79 -4.42 11.52
CA HIS A 46 15.74 -4.83 10.12
C HIS A 46 15.10 -3.72 9.26
N PRO A 47 15.78 -2.56 9.11
CA PRO A 47 15.24 -1.37 8.48
C PRO A 47 15.30 -1.46 6.93
N TYR A 48 14.70 -2.51 6.36
CA TYR A 48 14.78 -2.81 4.92
C TYR A 48 14.04 -1.80 4.03
N LEU A 49 13.15 -1.00 4.61
CA LEU A 49 12.40 0.07 3.97
C LEU A 49 12.81 1.46 4.51
N LYS A 50 14.06 1.61 4.96
CA LYS A 50 14.55 2.88 5.52
C LYS A 50 14.27 4.06 4.58
N GLY A 51 13.53 5.05 5.10
CA GLY A 51 13.17 6.28 4.37
C GLY A 51 12.15 6.09 3.25
N LYS A 52 11.48 4.93 3.18
CA LYS A 52 10.42 4.65 2.21
C LYS A 52 9.07 5.10 2.71
N THR A 53 8.25 5.65 1.81
CA THR A 53 6.92 6.16 2.14
C THR A 53 5.83 5.33 1.46
N LEU A 54 4.86 4.85 2.25
CA LEU A 54 3.66 4.18 1.77
C LEU A 54 2.43 5.06 1.99
N PHE A 55 1.69 5.39 0.93
CA PHE A 55 0.41 6.09 1.05
C PHE A 55 -0.73 5.10 1.27
N LEU A 56 -1.49 5.27 2.35
CA LEU A 56 -2.67 4.47 2.67
C LEU A 56 -3.93 5.26 2.32
N ILE A 57 -4.66 4.84 1.28
CA ILE A 57 -5.92 5.49 0.85
C ILE A 57 -7.09 4.57 1.17
N PHE A 58 -7.83 4.87 2.24
CA PHE A 58 -8.88 3.99 2.74
C PHE A 58 -10.26 4.64 2.59
N TYR A 59 -11.00 4.21 1.57
CA TYR A 59 -12.41 4.58 1.40
C TYR A 59 -13.30 3.89 2.43
N ASN A 60 -12.87 2.75 2.97
CA ASN A 60 -13.59 2.04 4.02
C ASN A 60 -12.69 1.89 5.25
N ARG A 61 -13.12 2.44 6.40
CA ARG A 61 -12.37 2.40 7.66
C ARG A 61 -12.03 0.96 8.07
N SER A 62 -10.80 0.74 8.53
CA SER A 62 -10.34 -0.56 9.05
C SER A 62 -9.24 -0.37 10.09
N LEU A 63 -9.56 -0.70 11.33
CA LEU A 63 -8.59 -0.62 12.44
C LEU A 63 -7.41 -1.55 12.20
N ARG A 64 -7.68 -2.83 11.92
CA ARG A 64 -6.62 -3.85 11.80
C ARG A 64 -5.71 -3.59 10.62
N THR A 65 -6.27 -3.29 9.45
CA THR A 65 -5.48 -3.07 8.22
C THR A 65 -4.61 -1.83 8.34
N ARG A 66 -5.16 -0.71 8.85
CA ARG A 66 -4.39 0.52 9.04
C ARG A 66 -3.20 0.28 9.96
N ASN A 67 -3.47 -0.26 11.16
CA ASN A 67 -2.42 -0.48 12.15
C ASN A 67 -1.38 -1.50 11.70
N SER A 68 -1.76 -2.56 10.95
CA SER A 68 -0.78 -3.52 10.44
C SER A 68 0.19 -2.89 9.43
N PHE A 69 -0.30 -2.04 8.53
CA PHE A 69 0.54 -1.34 7.56
C PHE A 69 1.43 -0.29 8.23
N GLU A 70 0.87 0.57 9.09
CA GLU A 70 1.64 1.61 9.79
C GLU A 70 2.73 1.00 10.69
N ALA A 71 2.39 -0.03 11.46
CA ALA A 71 3.36 -0.73 12.30
C ALA A 71 4.43 -1.44 11.46
N GLY A 72 4.04 -2.11 10.37
CA GLY A 72 4.98 -2.79 9.47
C GLY A 72 5.97 -1.83 8.81
N MET A 73 5.49 -0.71 8.27
CA MET A 73 6.36 0.34 7.70
C MET A 73 7.34 0.88 8.74
N THR A 74 6.84 1.21 9.94
CA THR A 74 7.68 1.72 11.04
C THR A 74 8.75 0.70 11.45
N GLN A 75 8.39 -0.57 11.59
CA GLN A 75 9.33 -1.66 11.96
C GLN A 75 10.43 -1.86 10.91
N LEU A 76 10.10 -1.64 9.64
CA LEU A 76 11.03 -1.73 8.52
C LEU A 76 11.78 -0.40 8.24
N GLY A 77 11.64 0.61 9.11
CA GLY A 77 12.34 1.90 9.00
C GLY A 77 11.73 2.89 7.99
N GLY A 78 10.57 2.58 7.44
CA GLY A 78 9.80 3.46 6.57
C GLY A 78 8.70 4.20 7.33
N HIS A 79 7.88 4.93 6.58
CA HIS A 79 6.75 5.67 7.11
C HIS A 79 5.49 5.45 6.27
N ALA A 80 4.33 5.45 6.92
CA ALA A 80 3.04 5.29 6.27
C ALA A 80 2.19 6.55 6.45
N HIS A 81 1.76 7.15 5.34
CA HIS A 81 0.89 8.31 5.31
C HIS A 81 -0.55 7.85 5.23
N PHE A 82 -1.35 8.11 6.26
CA PHE A 82 -2.78 7.85 6.21
C PHE A 82 -3.50 9.01 5.52
N LEU A 83 -3.97 8.76 4.29
CA LEU A 83 -4.75 9.71 3.50
C LEU A 83 -6.22 9.35 3.65
N ASP A 84 -6.97 10.15 4.41
CA ASP A 84 -8.40 9.97 4.62
C ASP A 84 -9.19 10.69 3.51
N PRO A 85 -9.77 9.96 2.53
CA PRO A 85 -10.48 10.56 1.41
C PRO A 85 -11.87 11.09 1.78
N HIS A 86 -12.31 10.95 3.04
CA HIS A 86 -13.60 11.47 3.50
C HIS A 86 -13.49 12.89 4.07
N ASP A 87 -12.43 13.15 4.84
CA ASP A 87 -12.38 14.34 5.70
C ASP A 87 -11.08 15.17 5.51
N ALA A 88 -9.99 14.58 4.99
CA ALA A 88 -8.67 15.21 5.01
C ALA A 88 -8.11 15.60 3.64
N ILE A 89 -8.58 14.97 2.56
CA ILE A 89 -8.13 15.24 1.19
C ILE A 89 -9.32 15.25 0.22
N TYR A 90 -9.11 15.76 -0.99
CA TYR A 90 -10.05 15.53 -2.07
C TYR A 90 -10.13 14.06 -2.42
N THR A 91 -11.36 13.55 -2.57
CA THR A 91 -11.63 12.16 -2.88
C THR A 91 -11.19 11.87 -4.33
N PRO A 92 -10.30 10.90 -4.59
CA PRO A 92 -9.96 10.54 -5.96
C PRO A 92 -11.19 10.06 -6.74
N ALA A 93 -11.42 10.64 -7.93
CA ALA A 93 -12.56 10.33 -8.79
C ALA A 93 -12.13 9.89 -10.21
N LEU A 94 -12.96 9.05 -10.82
CA LEU A 94 -12.84 8.68 -12.23
C LEU A 94 -13.21 9.87 -13.13
N PRO A 95 -12.74 9.86 -14.40
CA PRO A 95 -13.18 10.83 -15.39
C PRO A 95 -14.72 10.91 -15.47
N GLY A 96 -15.28 12.12 -15.33
CA GLY A 96 -16.73 12.35 -15.40
C GLY A 96 -17.49 12.10 -14.10
N ASP A 97 -16.82 11.61 -13.06
CA ASP A 97 -17.36 11.47 -11.70
C ASP A 97 -16.89 12.60 -10.76
N GLU A 98 -16.23 13.62 -11.32
CA GLU A 98 -15.63 14.75 -10.62
C GLU A 98 -16.70 15.70 -10.06
N ILE A 99 -16.55 16.11 -8.80
CA ILE A 99 -17.36 17.11 -8.12
C ILE A 99 -16.41 18.22 -7.63
N ALA A 100 -16.70 19.46 -8.01
CA ALA A 100 -15.87 20.62 -7.66
C ALA A 100 -15.65 20.72 -6.14
N TYR A 101 -14.43 21.07 -5.75
CA TYR A 101 -14.00 21.27 -4.34
C TYR A 101 -14.17 20.05 -3.42
N THR A 102 -14.40 18.86 -3.97
CA THR A 102 -14.53 17.62 -3.19
C THR A 102 -13.73 16.48 -3.79
N THR A 103 -13.54 16.46 -5.11
CA THR A 103 -12.80 15.39 -5.79
C THR A 103 -11.60 15.90 -6.57
N GLU A 104 -10.62 15.02 -6.77
CA GLU A 104 -9.49 15.21 -7.67
C GLU A 104 -9.39 13.99 -8.60
N ARG A 105 -8.96 14.20 -9.85
CA ARG A 105 -8.91 13.11 -10.83
C ARG A 105 -7.87 12.06 -10.42
N ILE A 106 -8.23 10.77 -10.44
CA ILE A 106 -7.35 9.66 -10.01
C ILE A 106 -6.00 9.68 -10.73
N ALA A 107 -5.98 10.02 -12.02
CA ALA A 107 -4.75 10.10 -12.80
C ALA A 107 -3.78 11.15 -12.26
N ASP A 108 -4.27 12.28 -11.78
CA ASP A 108 -3.45 13.37 -11.25
C ASP A 108 -2.97 13.03 -9.84
N VAL A 109 -3.86 12.51 -8.99
CA VAL A 109 -3.50 11.98 -7.66
C VAL A 109 -2.39 10.92 -7.77
N ALA A 110 -2.54 9.94 -8.65
CA ALA A 110 -1.55 8.87 -8.83
C ALA A 110 -0.19 9.41 -9.32
N ARG A 111 -0.20 10.37 -10.26
CA ARG A 111 1.04 11.02 -10.73
C ARG A 111 1.72 11.78 -9.61
N VAL A 112 0.98 12.56 -8.81
CA VAL A 112 1.54 13.32 -7.70
C VAL A 112 2.14 12.39 -6.64
N LEU A 113 1.39 11.38 -6.18
CA LEU A 113 1.86 10.45 -5.15
C LEU A 113 3.09 9.63 -5.60
N SER A 114 3.15 9.22 -6.87
CA SER A 114 4.32 8.50 -7.41
C SER A 114 5.61 9.34 -7.47
N ARG A 115 5.51 10.66 -7.31
CA ARG A 115 6.69 11.54 -7.18
C ARG A 115 7.17 11.71 -5.74
N TYR A 116 6.33 11.40 -4.75
CA TYR A 116 6.63 11.64 -3.33
C TYR A 116 6.89 10.38 -2.51
N GLY A 117 6.35 9.24 -2.91
CA GLY A 117 6.49 8.00 -2.15
C GLY A 117 6.89 6.80 -3.00
N ASP A 118 6.89 5.64 -2.35
CA ASP A 118 7.41 4.38 -2.90
C ASP A 118 6.32 3.32 -3.08
N GLY A 119 5.10 3.57 -2.60
CA GLY A 119 3.97 2.67 -2.78
C GLY A 119 2.63 3.30 -2.39
N ILE A 120 1.54 2.71 -2.89
CA ILE A 120 0.16 3.09 -2.57
C ILE A 120 -0.62 1.84 -2.19
N ALA A 121 -1.23 1.82 -1.00
CA ALA A 121 -2.15 0.78 -0.58
C ALA A 121 -3.58 1.35 -0.54
N ILE A 122 -4.48 0.73 -1.30
CA ILE A 122 -5.86 1.19 -1.45
C ILE A 122 -6.80 0.18 -0.81
N ARG A 123 -7.74 0.68 0.00
CA ARG A 123 -8.85 -0.12 0.53
C ARG A 123 -10.17 0.48 0.06
N ILE A 124 -10.85 -0.23 -0.83
CA ILE A 124 -12.10 0.22 -1.45
C ILE A 124 -13.04 -0.95 -1.71
N TYR A 125 -14.31 -0.82 -1.33
CA TYR A 125 -15.37 -1.76 -1.66
C TYR A 125 -16.76 -1.12 -1.52
N GLY A 126 -17.79 -1.83 -2.01
CA GLY A 126 -19.19 -1.41 -1.91
C GLY A 126 -19.45 -0.10 -2.65
N LYS A 127 -20.20 0.82 -2.01
CA LYS A 127 -20.62 2.09 -2.62
C LYS A 127 -19.47 2.93 -3.18
N HIS A 128 -18.28 2.87 -2.57
CA HIS A 128 -17.14 3.69 -2.98
C HIS A 128 -16.49 3.19 -4.27
N ALA A 129 -16.57 1.89 -4.55
CA ALA A 129 -16.02 1.31 -5.78
C ALA A 129 -16.85 1.70 -7.02
N LYS A 130 -18.07 2.21 -6.82
CA LYS A 130 -19.01 2.61 -7.89
C LYS A 130 -19.13 1.54 -9.00
N TRP A 131 -19.12 0.26 -8.60
CA TRP A 131 -19.13 -0.84 -9.54
C TRP A 131 -20.42 -0.84 -10.34
N ILE A 132 -20.29 -0.71 -11.66
CA ILE A 132 -21.38 -0.79 -12.63
C ILE A 132 -20.95 -1.84 -13.65
N TYR A 133 -21.76 -2.89 -13.83
CA TYR A 133 -21.45 -3.93 -14.79
C TYR A 133 -21.44 -3.35 -16.21
N GLY A 134 -20.32 -3.52 -16.93
CA GLY A 134 -20.18 -3.05 -18.31
C GLY A 134 -19.91 -1.55 -18.49
N ARG A 135 -19.55 -0.83 -17.42
CA ARG A 135 -19.03 0.55 -17.48
C ARG A 135 -17.52 0.57 -17.71
#